data_AF-A0A382H198-F1
#
_entry.id   AF-A0A382H198-F1
#
_cell.length_a   1.000
_cell.length_b   1.000
_cell.length_c   1.000
_cell.angle_alpha   90.00
_cell.angle_beta   90.00
_cell.angle_gamma   90.00
#
_symmetry.space_group_name_H-M   'P 1'
#
loop_
_entity.id
_entity.type
_entity.pdbx_description
1 polymer ?
#
loop_
_entity_poly.entity_id
_entity_poly.type
_entity_poly.pdbx_seq_one_letter_code
_entity_poly.pdbx_strand_id
1 'polypeptide(L)'
;APIHANVKRAILEASELDTRLVMRPLRNTERVLKNTATDRLLEKEGRLGKDLKIDDIMDEVAGVYPKIMVDGDMDAGVWSCGMVAGLIHDVPTCKELIETIMVEAESLIRQRLEGMVAA
;
A
#
# COMPACT_ATOMS: atom_id res chain seq x y z
N ALA A 1 -13.34 -7.25 -1.09
CA ALA A 1 -13.41 -6.06 -0.20
C ALA A 1 -14.40 -5.02 -0.73
N PRO A 2 -15.22 -4.40 0.15
CA PRO A 2 -16.19 -3.36 -0.18
C PRO A 2 -15.51 -1.98 -0.22
N ILE A 3 -14.66 -1.79 -1.22
CA ILE A 3 -13.96 -0.53 -1.50
C ILE A 3 -14.14 -0.17 -2.97
N HIS A 4 -13.98 1.11 -3.29
CA HIS A 4 -14.10 1.61 -4.65
C HIS A 4 -13.15 0.87 -5.61
N ALA A 5 -13.58 0.66 -6.85
CA ALA A 5 -12.82 -0.08 -7.86
C ALA A 5 -11.46 0.55 -8.19
N ASN A 6 -11.38 1.90 -8.13
CA ASN A 6 -10.12 2.63 -8.34
C ASN A 6 -9.03 2.22 -7.35
N VAL A 7 -9.38 1.92 -6.10
CA VAL A 7 -8.40 1.50 -5.08
C VAL A 7 -7.77 0.16 -5.47
N LYS A 8 -8.60 -0.80 -5.89
CA LYS A 8 -8.13 -2.11 -6.35
C LYS A 8 -7.26 -1.97 -7.60
N ARG A 9 -7.70 -1.15 -8.57
CA ARG A 9 -6.92 -0.87 -9.79
C ARG A 9 -5.57 -0.25 -9.48
N ALA A 10 -5.53 0.74 -8.57
CA ALA A 10 -4.28 1.36 -8.14
C ALA A 10 -3.31 0.34 -7.49
N ILE A 11 -3.81 -0.62 -6.72
CA ILE A 11 -2.98 -1.71 -6.16
C ILE A 11 -2.44 -2.61 -7.27
N LEU A 12 -3.27 -3.00 -8.25
CA LEU A 12 -2.87 -3.85 -9.37
C LEU A 12 -1.83 -3.18 -10.30
N GLU A 13 -1.92 -1.86 -10.45
CA GLU A 13 -1.04 -1.07 -11.31
C GLU A 13 0.27 -0.67 -10.62
N ALA A 14 0.37 -0.82 -9.30
CA ALA A 14 1.53 -0.40 -8.53
C ALA A 14 2.68 -1.41 -8.59
N SER A 15 3.90 -0.91 -8.73
CA SER A 15 5.13 -1.66 -8.47
C SER A 15 5.54 -1.58 -6.99
N GLU A 16 6.54 -2.38 -6.60
CA GLU A 16 7.15 -2.32 -5.27
C GLU A 16 7.82 -0.96 -4.96
N LEU A 17 8.14 -0.18 -6.00
CA LEU A 17 8.77 1.14 -5.92
C LEU A 17 7.76 2.30 -5.76
N ASP A 18 6.47 2.02 -5.86
CA ASP A 18 5.40 3.01 -5.86
C ASP A 18 4.84 3.31 -4.47
N THR A 19 5.57 2.97 -3.41
CA THR A 19 5.23 3.38 -2.04
C THR A 19 6.23 4.40 -1.48
N ARG A 20 5.79 5.20 -0.51
CA ARG A 20 6.62 6.17 0.22
C ARG A 20 6.42 6.04 1.72
N LEU A 21 7.40 6.51 2.49
CA LEU A 21 7.29 6.67 3.93
C LEU A 21 7.03 8.15 4.22
N VAL A 22 5.92 8.43 4.88
CA VAL A 22 5.51 9.78 5.31
C VAL A 22 5.53 9.87 6.83
N MET A 23 5.40 11.08 7.36
CA MET A 23 5.38 11.45 8.78
C MET A 23 6.63 11.02 9.56
N ARG A 24 7.78 10.93 8.88
CA ARG A 24 9.05 10.52 9.52
C ARG A 24 9.56 11.55 10.54
N PRO A 25 9.58 12.87 10.26
CA PRO A 25 10.01 13.87 11.24
C PRO A 25 9.14 13.89 12.49
N LEU A 26 7.85 13.56 12.35
CA LEU A 26 6.87 13.48 13.44
C LEU A 26 6.98 12.20 14.28
N ARG A 27 7.89 11.26 13.91
CA ARG A 27 8.00 9.92 14.52
C ARG A 27 6.68 9.13 14.49
N ASN A 28 5.81 9.43 13.53
CA ASN A 28 4.52 8.78 13.32
C ASN A 28 4.48 8.13 11.92
N THR A 29 5.53 7.39 11.57
CA THR A 29 5.78 6.97 10.19
C THR A 29 4.71 6.02 9.66
N GLU A 30 4.18 6.32 8.48
CA GLU A 30 3.26 5.47 7.72
C GLU A 30 3.82 5.15 6.34
N ARG A 31 3.54 3.95 5.82
CA ARG A 31 3.83 3.59 4.43
C ARG A 31 2.57 3.72 3.59
N VAL A 32 2.64 4.55 2.54
CA VAL A 32 1.50 4.94 1.72
C VAL A 32 1.79 4.72 0.24
N LEU A 33 0.74 4.56 -0.58
CA LEU A 33 0.91 4.53 -2.03
C LEU A 33 1.26 5.93 -2.53
N LYS A 34 2.18 6.03 -3.50
CA LYS A 34 2.51 7.29 -4.15
C LYS A 34 1.30 7.83 -4.91
N ASN A 35 0.95 9.07 -4.62
CA ASN A 35 -0.07 9.85 -5.31
C ASN A 35 0.24 11.35 -5.13
N THR A 36 -0.61 12.22 -5.68
CA THR A 36 -0.38 13.67 -5.63
C THR A 36 -0.37 14.21 -4.19
N ALA A 37 -1.21 13.66 -3.30
CA ALA A 37 -1.23 14.06 -1.89
C ALA A 37 0.04 13.65 -1.13
N THR A 38 0.59 12.49 -1.44
CA THR A 38 1.86 12.01 -0.88
C THR A 38 3.00 12.93 -1.27
N ASP A 39 3.06 13.36 -2.54
CA ASP A 39 4.09 14.28 -3.02
C ASP A 39 3.98 15.64 -2.30
N ARG A 40 2.78 16.19 -2.12
CA ARG A 40 2.55 17.43 -1.34
C ARG A 40 2.99 17.30 0.12
N LEU A 41 2.65 16.19 0.77
CA LEU A 41 3.03 15.94 2.16
C LEU A 41 4.56 15.87 2.29
N LEU A 42 5.23 15.11 1.43
CA LEU A 42 6.69 15.00 1.43
C LEU A 42 7.39 16.34 1.15
N GLU A 43 6.82 17.18 0.30
CA GLU A 43 7.30 18.55 0.09
C GLU A 43 7.22 19.39 1.38
N LYS A 44 6.09 19.31 2.11
CA LYS A 44 5.94 19.97 3.41
C LYS A 44 6.97 19.45 4.42
N GLU A 45 7.23 18.14 4.46
CA GLU A 45 8.28 17.57 5.31
C GLU A 45 9.67 18.08 4.96
N GLY A 46 10.02 18.12 3.68
CA GLY A 46 11.31 18.62 3.23
C GLY A 46 11.50 20.11 3.56
N ARG A 47 10.45 20.91 3.43
CA ARG A 47 10.48 22.35 3.70
C ARG A 47 10.50 22.70 5.19
N LEU A 48 9.70 22.03 6.01
CA LEU A 48 9.54 22.34 7.43
C LEU A 48 10.53 21.57 8.32
N GLY A 49 10.99 20.40 7.89
CA GLY A 49 11.97 19.59 8.60
C GLY A 49 11.57 19.32 10.05
N LYS A 50 12.43 19.75 10.99
CA LYS A 50 12.24 19.58 12.43
C LYS A 50 11.09 20.42 13.01
N ASP A 51 10.68 21.48 12.31
CA ASP A 51 9.66 22.42 12.79
C ASP A 51 8.25 22.00 12.35
N LEU A 52 8.14 20.92 11.55
CA LEU A 52 6.89 20.32 11.13
C LEU A 52 6.05 19.90 12.34
N LYS A 53 4.77 20.25 12.30
CA LYS A 53 3.74 19.82 13.24
C LYS A 53 2.68 19.01 12.50
N ILE A 54 1.91 18.23 13.25
CA ILE A 54 0.80 17.45 12.69
C ILE A 54 -0.24 18.37 12.01
N ASP A 55 -0.49 19.54 12.59
CA ASP A 55 -1.44 20.53 12.07
C ASP A 55 -1.07 21.02 10.65
N ASP A 56 0.22 20.99 10.28
CA ASP A 56 0.69 21.45 8.96
C ASP A 56 0.28 20.49 7.81
N ILE A 57 -0.06 19.25 8.14
CA ILE A 57 -0.36 18.16 7.18
C ILE A 57 -1.77 17.59 7.32
N MET A 58 -2.65 18.23 8.10
CA MET A 58 -3.99 17.72 8.38
C MET A 58 -4.82 17.52 7.11
N ASP A 59 -4.66 18.38 6.11
CA ASP A 59 -5.37 18.27 4.83
C ASP A 59 -5.04 16.97 4.07
N GLU A 60 -3.83 16.43 4.24
CA GLU A 60 -3.39 15.22 3.56
C GLU A 60 -3.65 13.93 4.35
N VAL A 61 -3.86 14.02 5.68
CA VAL A 61 -3.96 12.83 6.56
C VAL A 61 -5.32 12.66 7.24
N ALA A 62 -6.06 13.74 7.51
CA ALA A 62 -7.27 13.69 8.31
C ALA A 62 -8.53 13.52 7.44
N GLY A 63 -9.33 12.49 7.75
CA GLY A 63 -10.63 12.29 7.10
C GLY A 63 -10.55 11.91 5.62
N VAL A 64 -9.38 11.48 5.13
CA VAL A 64 -9.13 11.19 3.71
C VAL A 64 -9.62 9.80 3.29
N TYR A 65 -9.66 8.83 4.21
CA TYR A 65 -10.03 7.45 3.91
C TYR A 65 -11.43 7.29 3.30
N PRO A 66 -12.51 7.95 3.77
CA PRO A 66 -13.81 7.84 3.11
C PRO A 66 -13.78 8.29 1.64
N LYS A 67 -13.12 9.41 1.34
CA LYS A 67 -12.99 9.94 -0.04
C LYS A 67 -12.25 8.96 -0.95
N ILE A 68 -11.22 8.29 -0.43
CA ILE A 68 -10.43 7.32 -1.21
C ILE A 68 -11.17 5.98 -1.32
N MET A 69 -11.56 5.41 -0.19
CA MET A 69 -12.07 4.03 -0.10
C MET A 69 -13.50 3.89 -0.60
N VAL A 70 -14.34 4.93 -0.47
CA VAL A 70 -15.74 4.92 -0.89
C VAL A 70 -15.92 5.65 -2.21
N ASP A 71 -15.44 6.90 -2.29
CA ASP A 71 -15.67 7.75 -3.46
C ASP A 71 -14.64 7.53 -4.59
N GLY A 72 -13.52 6.87 -4.29
CA GLY A 72 -12.49 6.57 -5.30
C GLY A 72 -11.64 7.76 -5.70
N ASP A 73 -11.64 8.84 -4.91
CA ASP A 73 -10.78 10.01 -5.08
C ASP A 73 -9.37 9.69 -4.58
N MET A 74 -8.57 9.09 -5.46
CA MET A 74 -7.25 8.53 -5.12
C MET A 74 -6.21 9.58 -4.71
N ASP A 75 -6.46 10.87 -4.95
CA ASP A 75 -5.56 11.98 -4.65
C ASP A 75 -6.05 12.86 -3.47
N ALA A 76 -7.16 12.47 -2.82
CA ALA A 76 -7.75 13.19 -1.69
C ALA A 76 -6.84 13.25 -0.45
N GLY A 77 -5.87 12.33 -0.35
CA GLY A 77 -4.97 12.23 0.80
C GLY A 77 -4.01 11.06 0.68
N VAL A 78 -3.21 10.85 1.72
CA VAL A 78 -2.37 9.66 1.82
C VAL A 78 -3.19 8.45 2.28
N TRP A 79 -2.88 7.28 1.74
CA TRP A 79 -3.54 6.04 2.14
C TRP A 79 -2.56 4.87 2.19
N SER A 80 -2.74 4.04 3.19
CA SER A 80 -1.88 2.90 3.48
C SER A 80 -1.80 1.92 2.30
N CYS A 81 -0.57 1.62 1.89
CA CYS A 81 -0.30 0.56 0.92
C CYS A 81 1.10 -0.02 1.13
N GLY A 82 1.21 -1.35 1.14
CA GLY A 82 2.48 -2.05 1.30
C GLY A 82 3.22 -2.23 -0.02
N MET A 83 4.54 -2.41 0.06
CA MET A 83 5.37 -2.73 -1.13
C MET A 83 4.97 -4.06 -1.79
N VAL A 84 4.28 -4.93 -1.05
CA VAL A 84 3.71 -6.18 -1.57
C VAL A 84 2.73 -5.96 -2.73
N ALA A 85 2.21 -4.73 -2.92
CA ALA A 85 1.39 -4.38 -4.08
C ALA A 85 2.03 -4.79 -5.42
N GLY A 86 3.36 -4.68 -5.55
CA GLY A 86 4.09 -5.11 -6.74
C GLY A 86 4.06 -6.62 -7.03
N LEU A 87 3.52 -7.43 -6.12
CA LEU A 87 3.31 -8.88 -6.29
C LEU A 87 1.82 -9.25 -6.45
N ILE A 88 0.92 -8.27 -6.46
CA ILE A 88 -0.53 -8.48 -6.57
C ILE A 88 -0.96 -8.15 -7.99
N HIS A 89 -1.47 -9.16 -8.71
CA HIS A 89 -1.81 -9.03 -10.14
C HIS A 89 -3.25 -9.42 -10.47
N ASP A 90 -4.05 -9.79 -9.48
CA ASP A 90 -5.43 -10.22 -9.63
C ASP A 90 -6.31 -9.79 -8.43
N VAL A 91 -7.62 -10.06 -8.56
CA VAL A 91 -8.62 -9.74 -7.54
C VAL A 91 -9.51 -10.97 -7.30
N PRO A 92 -8.98 -12.03 -6.67
CA PRO A 92 -9.73 -13.24 -6.38
C PRO A 92 -10.77 -13.00 -5.29
N THR A 93 -11.67 -13.97 -5.10
CA THR A 93 -12.43 -14.06 -3.84
C THR A 93 -11.48 -14.38 -2.69
N CYS A 94 -11.87 -14.05 -1.45
CA CYS A 94 -11.04 -14.38 -0.28
C CYS A 94 -10.80 -15.90 -0.15
N LYS A 95 -11.77 -16.71 -0.57
CA LYS A 95 -11.65 -18.17 -0.55
C LYS A 95 -10.56 -18.62 -1.52
N GLU A 96 -10.66 -18.23 -2.79
CA GLU A 96 -9.68 -18.58 -3.83
C GLU A 96 -8.27 -18.09 -3.47
N LEU A 97 -8.14 -16.88 -2.90
CA LEU A 97 -6.86 -16.35 -2.44
C LEU A 97 -6.20 -17.29 -1.41
N ILE A 98 -6.94 -17.65 -0.37
CA ILE A 98 -6.42 -18.51 0.71
C ILE A 98 -6.10 -19.90 0.17
N GLU A 99 -7.00 -20.49 -0.63
CA GLU A 99 -6.78 -21.81 -1.23
C GLU A 99 -5.53 -21.82 -2.11
N THR A 100 -5.34 -20.79 -2.95
CA THR A 100 -4.16 -20.66 -3.81
C THR A 100 -2.88 -20.55 -2.99
N ILE A 101 -2.84 -19.69 -1.96
CA ILE A 101 -1.68 -19.55 -1.07
C ILE A 101 -1.30 -20.90 -0.44
N MET A 102 -2.28 -21.66 0.06
CA MET A 102 -2.02 -22.95 0.71
C MET A 102 -1.51 -23.99 -0.29
N VAL A 103 -2.12 -24.10 -1.47
CA VAL A 103 -1.70 -25.02 -2.53
C VAL A 103 -0.29 -24.69 -3.04
N GLU A 104 0.01 -23.42 -3.27
CA GLU A 104 1.34 -22.97 -3.71
C GLU A 104 2.40 -23.25 -2.64
N ALA A 105 2.10 -22.98 -1.36
CA ALA A 105 3.01 -23.27 -0.26
C ALA A 105 3.33 -24.77 -0.15
N GLU A 106 2.31 -25.64 -0.24
CA GLU A 106 2.50 -27.09 -0.22
C GLU A 106 3.34 -27.58 -1.40
N SER A 107 3.09 -27.05 -2.61
CA SER A 107 3.85 -27.36 -3.81
C SER A 107 5.33 -26.94 -3.66
N LEU A 108 5.59 -25.74 -3.14
CA LEU A 108 6.95 -25.26 -2.88
C LEU A 108 7.70 -26.17 -1.90
N ILE A 109 7.04 -26.65 -0.85
CA ILE A 109 7.68 -27.53 0.13
C ILE A 109 7.92 -28.93 -0.48
N ARG A 110 6.87 -29.58 -0.97
CA ARG A 110 6.90 -30.99 -1.34
C ARG A 110 7.52 -31.28 -2.70
N GLN A 111 7.55 -30.29 -3.59
CA GLN A 111 8.09 -30.47 -4.94
C GLN A 111 9.40 -29.73 -5.09
N ARG A 112 9.42 -28.42 -4.82
CA ARG A 112 10.61 -27.60 -5.04
C ARG A 112 11.70 -27.89 -4.00
N LEU A 113 11.40 -27.80 -2.71
CA LEU A 113 12.43 -27.96 -1.67
C LEU A 113 12.85 -29.42 -1.51
N GLU A 114 11.92 -30.37 -1.44
CA GLU A 114 12.25 -31.80 -1.40
C GLU A 114 13.07 -32.22 -2.64
N GLY A 115 12.69 -31.74 -3.84
CA GLY A 115 13.43 -32.03 -5.07
C GLY A 115 14.87 -31.51 -5.09
N MET A 116 15.19 -30.46 -4.32
CA MET A 116 16.56 -29.96 -4.15
C MET A 116 17.41 -30.83 -3.23
N VAL A 117 16.80 -31.57 -2.30
CA VAL A 117 17.50 -32.42 -1.33
C VAL A 117 17.64 -33.85 -1.86
N ALA A 118 16.70 -34.31 -2.68
CA ALA A 118 16.71 -35.66 -3.25
C ALA A 118 17.67 -35.83 -4.46
N ALA A 119 18.18 -34.73 -5.02
CA ALA A 119 19.15 -34.70 -6.13
C ALA A 119 20.59 -34.70 -5.61
#